data_AF-A0A3A8KK66-F1
#
_entry.id   AF-A0A3A8KK66-F1
#
_cell.length_a   1.000
_cell.length_b   1.000
_cell.length_c   1.000
_cell.angle_alpha   90.00
_cell.angle_beta   90.00
_cell.angle_gamma   90.00
#
_symmetry.space_group_name_H-M   'P 1'
#
loop_
_entity.id
_entity.type
_entity.pdbx_description
1 polymer ?
#
loop_
_entity_poly.entity_id
_entity_poly.type
_entity_poly.pdbx_seq_one_letter_code
_entity_poly.pdbx_strand_id
1 'polypeptide(L)'
;MLGITVLAVGGGIFAASKLFGSGAGKTDVGDLKALASVQAQLRTVDACVIEYNQWARSYHRQMHRRNVFITPCDAPGLFPRNAKVVLPEQWSHDALAFKAERSSVKDDWSILVDSEAVPFPVLVAGLEELAPIVARDAPAALAKSLADEAEGKAKYEESQRQQEEQRRQNQDSYPSR
;
A
#
# COMPACT_ATOMS: atom_id res chain seq x y z
N MET A 1 50.25 28.39 24.16
CA MET A 1 49.39 28.97 23.10
C MET A 1 48.69 27.81 22.41
N LEU A 2 47.39 27.65 22.69
CA LEU A 2 46.52 26.61 22.13
C LEU A 2 46.22 26.95 20.67
N GLY A 3 46.66 26.10 19.73
CA GLY A 3 46.31 26.19 18.31
C GLY A 3 45.25 25.15 17.98
N ILE A 4 44.03 25.61 17.68
CA ILE A 4 42.88 24.76 17.37
C ILE A 4 42.95 24.33 15.91
N THR A 5 43.11 23.03 15.68
CA THR A 5 42.89 22.35 14.40
C THR A 5 41.42 22.39 14.01
N VAL A 6 41.10 23.08 12.92
CA VAL A 6 39.76 23.06 12.29
C VAL A 6 39.67 21.80 11.44
N LEU A 7 38.93 20.80 11.94
CA LEU A 7 38.55 19.61 11.20
C LEU A 7 37.50 19.98 10.14
N ALA A 8 37.87 19.84 8.88
CA ALA A 8 36.96 19.84 7.75
C ALA A 8 36.03 18.61 7.85
N VAL A 9 34.79 18.82 8.26
CA VAL A 9 33.75 17.78 8.20
C VAL A 9 33.13 17.82 6.82
N GLY A 10 33.42 16.79 6.04
CA GLY A 10 32.97 16.60 4.67
C GLY A 10 31.45 16.64 4.56
N GLY A 11 30.97 17.51 3.67
CA GLY A 11 29.62 17.44 3.14
C GLY A 11 29.50 16.20 2.25
N GLY A 12 29.06 15.10 2.85
CA GLY A 12 28.66 13.90 2.13
C GLY A 12 27.45 14.22 1.25
N ILE A 13 27.65 14.11 -0.06
CA ILE A 13 26.62 14.13 -1.08
C ILE A 13 25.68 12.95 -0.78
N PHE A 14 24.45 13.22 -0.34
CA PHE A 14 23.39 12.22 -0.27
C PHE A 14 22.96 11.85 -1.70
N ALA A 15 23.72 10.94 -2.32
CA ALA A 15 23.32 10.27 -3.55
C ALA A 15 22.53 9.01 -3.18
N ALA A 16 21.22 9.14 -3.01
CA ALA A 16 20.31 8.00 -2.96
C ALA A 16 19.45 7.98 -4.23
N SER A 17 20.11 7.71 -5.36
CA SER A 17 19.42 7.39 -6.62
C SER A 17 18.98 5.92 -6.58
N LYS A 18 17.91 5.59 -5.84
CA LYS A 18 17.19 4.34 -6.06
C LYS A 18 16.23 4.53 -7.23
N LEU A 19 16.76 4.25 -8.42
CA LEU A 19 16.05 3.98 -9.66
C LEU A 19 15.17 2.74 -9.47
N PHE A 20 13.95 2.90 -8.92
CA PHE A 20 12.76 2.10 -9.23
C PHE A 20 11.55 2.84 -8.64
N GLY A 21 10.66 3.36 -9.50
CA GLY A 21 9.29 3.71 -9.10
C GLY A 21 9.00 5.07 -8.44
N SER A 22 9.86 6.09 -8.54
CA SER A 22 9.52 7.44 -8.05
C SER A 22 8.44 8.08 -8.93
N GLY A 23 7.19 8.10 -8.44
CA GLY A 23 6.21 9.06 -8.93
C GLY A 23 6.75 10.47 -8.68
N ALA A 24 6.83 11.28 -9.74
CA ALA A 24 7.35 12.64 -9.67
C ALA A 24 6.76 13.38 -8.45
N GLY A 25 7.61 13.76 -7.49
CA GLY A 25 7.23 14.48 -6.28
C GLY A 25 7.21 13.68 -4.96
N LYS A 26 7.56 12.39 -4.95
CA LYS A 26 7.67 11.61 -3.70
C LYS A 26 9.12 11.39 -3.28
N THR A 27 9.38 11.51 -1.98
CA THR A 27 10.66 11.27 -1.33
C THR A 27 10.61 9.95 -0.56
N ASP A 28 11.62 9.09 -0.73
CA ASP A 28 11.80 7.90 0.11
C ASP A 28 12.46 8.30 1.43
N VAL A 29 11.82 7.95 2.54
CA VAL A 29 12.28 8.23 3.90
C VAL A 29 12.42 6.95 4.73
N GLY A 30 12.28 5.78 4.10
CA GLY A 30 12.23 4.49 4.79
C GLY A 30 13.50 4.12 5.56
N ASP A 31 14.66 4.60 5.14
CA ASP A 31 15.98 4.32 5.74
C ASP A 31 16.34 5.24 6.91
N LEU A 32 15.49 6.24 7.21
CA LEU A 32 15.72 7.15 8.32
C LEU A 32 15.67 6.42 9.65
N LYS A 33 16.66 6.70 10.52
CA LYS A 33 16.76 6.10 11.86
C LYS A 33 15.49 6.27 12.71
N ALA A 34 14.77 7.38 12.53
CA ALA A 34 13.51 7.65 13.23
C ALA A 34 12.40 6.64 12.87
N LEU A 35 12.47 6.01 11.70
CA LEU A 35 11.50 5.01 11.23
C LEU A 35 11.98 3.56 11.43
N ALA A 36 13.09 3.33 12.14
CA ALA A 36 13.63 1.98 12.31
C ALA A 36 12.67 1.04 13.06
N SER A 37 11.92 1.54 14.04
CA SER A 37 10.88 0.77 14.75
C SER A 37 9.72 0.42 13.82
N VAL A 38 9.27 1.38 13.01
CA VAL A 38 8.23 1.22 11.99
C VAL A 38 8.66 0.16 10.97
N GLN A 39 9.90 0.22 10.46
CA GLN A 39 10.47 -0.79 9.57
C GLN A 39 10.42 -2.19 10.17
N ALA A 40 10.87 -2.34 11.42
CA ALA A 40 10.88 -3.64 12.10
C ALA A 40 9.47 -4.24 12.22
N GLN A 41 8.46 -3.42 12.50
CA GLN A 41 7.06 -3.87 12.59
C GLN A 41 6.50 -4.20 11.20
N LEU A 42 6.69 -3.32 10.21
CA LEU A 42 6.14 -3.54 8.87
C LEU A 42 6.82 -4.72 8.14
N ARG A 43 8.05 -5.08 8.49
CA ARG A 43 8.72 -6.28 7.95
C ARG A 43 7.95 -7.58 8.21
N THR A 44 7.14 -7.65 9.28
CA THR A 44 6.36 -8.86 9.60
C THR A 44 5.10 -9.01 8.74
N VAL A 45 4.72 -7.97 7.99
CA VAL A 45 3.55 -7.98 7.12
C VAL A 45 3.90 -8.73 5.83
N ASP A 46 3.15 -9.75 5.45
CA ASP A 46 3.34 -10.47 4.18
C ASP A 46 2.75 -9.70 2.98
N ALA A 47 3.32 -8.54 2.69
CA ALA A 47 2.89 -7.65 1.62
C ALA A 47 4.06 -6.96 0.93
N CYS A 48 3.83 -6.47 -0.28
CA CYS A 48 4.81 -5.68 -1.04
C CYS A 48 4.39 -4.24 -1.26
N VAL A 49 3.11 -3.90 -1.04
CA VAL A 49 2.63 -2.52 -1.09
C VAL A 49 1.70 -2.28 0.09
N ILE A 50 1.89 -1.14 0.77
CA ILE A 50 1.00 -0.60 1.79
C ILE A 50 0.69 0.85 1.42
N GLU A 51 -0.59 1.18 1.28
CA GLU A 51 -1.03 2.50 0.87
C GLU A 51 -2.03 3.08 1.87
N TYR A 52 -1.77 4.32 2.26
CA TYR A 52 -2.72 5.11 3.04
C TYR A 52 -2.90 6.49 2.40
N ASN A 53 -4.17 6.86 2.19
CA ASN A 53 -4.58 8.20 1.76
C ASN A 53 -3.93 8.69 0.44
N GLN A 54 -3.53 7.77 -0.45
CA GLN A 54 -2.84 8.07 -1.73
C GLN A 54 -3.75 8.65 -2.83
N TRP A 55 -5.08 8.61 -2.65
CA TRP A 55 -6.01 9.13 -3.65
C TRP A 55 -6.14 10.66 -3.56
N ALA A 56 -5.29 11.34 -4.30
CA ALA A 56 -5.45 12.74 -4.63
C ALA A 56 -6.74 12.90 -5.48
N ARG A 57 -7.79 13.47 -4.87
CA ARG A 57 -8.94 14.10 -5.57
C ARG A 57 -10.08 13.19 -6.07
N SER A 58 -10.49 12.15 -5.34
CA SER A 58 -11.79 11.50 -5.61
C SER A 58 -12.84 11.81 -4.54
N TYR A 59 -14.11 11.93 -4.95
CA TYR A 59 -15.28 12.01 -4.06
C TYR A 59 -15.31 10.85 -3.05
N HIS A 60 -14.73 9.71 -3.41
CA HIS A 60 -14.65 8.50 -2.60
C HIS A 60 -13.52 8.53 -1.56
N ARG A 61 -12.68 9.57 -1.49
CA ARG A 61 -11.62 9.69 -0.48
C ARG A 61 -12.18 9.57 0.94
N GLN A 62 -13.33 10.20 1.21
CA GLN A 62 -13.97 10.12 2.53
C GLN A 62 -14.37 8.69 2.92
N MET A 63 -14.81 7.88 1.96
CA MET A 63 -15.24 6.49 2.19
C MET A 63 -14.08 5.57 2.57
N HIS A 64 -12.84 5.99 2.33
CA HIS A 64 -11.64 5.17 2.51
C HIS A 64 -10.61 5.79 3.46
N ARG A 65 -10.95 6.87 4.19
CA ARG A 65 -10.05 7.54 5.14
C ARG A 65 -9.55 6.64 6.27
N ARG A 66 -10.30 5.58 6.59
CA ARG A 66 -9.93 4.60 7.61
C ARG A 66 -9.43 3.30 7.03
N ASN A 67 -9.16 3.22 5.72
CA ASN A 67 -8.68 2.00 5.11
C ASN A 67 -7.21 2.16 4.76
N VAL A 68 -6.40 1.23 5.27
CA VAL A 68 -5.07 0.96 4.75
C VAL A 68 -5.20 -0.15 3.74
N PHE A 69 -4.69 0.09 2.54
CA PHE A 69 -4.71 -0.87 1.45
C PHE A 69 -3.40 -1.64 1.43
N ILE A 70 -3.49 -2.96 1.30
CA ILE A 70 -2.36 -3.86 1.36
C ILE A 70 -2.39 -4.78 0.15
N THR A 71 -1.29 -4.84 -0.59
CA THR A 71 -1.13 -5.74 -1.73
C THR A 71 -0.10 -6.81 -1.39
N PRO A 72 -0.46 -8.11 -1.49
CA PRO A 72 0.49 -9.18 -1.27
C PRO A 72 1.55 -9.22 -2.39
N CYS A 73 2.73 -9.75 -2.08
CA CYS A 73 3.86 -9.78 -3.01
C CYS A 73 3.62 -10.66 -4.25
N ASP A 74 2.74 -11.65 -4.13
CA ASP A 74 2.39 -12.61 -5.17
C ASP A 74 1.11 -12.22 -5.94
N ALA A 75 0.55 -11.03 -5.69
CA ALA A 75 -0.68 -10.57 -6.34
C ALA A 75 -0.55 -10.61 -7.88
N PRO A 76 -1.36 -11.43 -8.58
CA PRO A 76 -1.28 -11.53 -10.02
C PRO A 76 -2.01 -10.36 -10.72
N GLY A 77 -1.35 -9.72 -11.68
CA GLY A 77 -1.98 -8.86 -12.70
C GLY A 77 -1.60 -7.38 -12.71
N LEU A 78 -2.22 -6.64 -13.64
CA LEU A 78 -2.05 -5.19 -13.84
C LEU A 78 -2.75 -4.33 -12.76
N PHE A 79 -3.71 -4.90 -12.03
CA PHE A 79 -4.45 -4.22 -10.97
C PHE A 79 -4.14 -4.90 -9.64
N PRO A 80 -3.41 -4.24 -8.72
CA PRO A 80 -3.08 -4.84 -7.44
C PRO A 80 -4.36 -5.15 -6.67
N ARG A 81 -4.47 -6.38 -6.17
CA ARG A 81 -5.57 -6.80 -5.32
C ARG A 81 -5.29 -6.29 -3.92
N ASN A 82 -6.13 -5.37 -3.47
CA ASN A 82 -5.89 -4.66 -2.23
C ASN A 82 -6.77 -5.22 -1.12
N ALA A 83 -6.16 -5.96 -0.19
CA ALA A 83 -6.75 -6.21 1.11
C ALA A 83 -6.91 -4.90 1.87
N LYS A 84 -7.90 -4.85 2.77
CA LYS A 84 -8.24 -3.63 3.52
C LYS A 84 -8.08 -3.89 5.01
N VAL A 85 -7.15 -3.17 5.63
CA VAL A 85 -7.08 -3.05 7.10
C VAL A 85 -7.90 -1.81 7.48
N VAL A 86 -8.90 -2.02 8.33
CA VAL A 86 -9.77 -0.94 8.82
C VAL A 86 -9.18 -0.37 10.10
N LEU A 87 -8.85 0.92 10.07
CA LEU A 87 -8.32 1.65 11.21
C LEU A 87 -9.42 1.89 12.25
N PRO A 88 -9.05 1.96 13.55
CA PRO A 88 -9.98 2.26 14.63
C PRO A 88 -10.74 3.57 14.43
N GLU A 89 -11.89 3.72 15.09
CA GLU A 89 -12.69 4.95 15.03
C GLU A 89 -11.95 6.18 15.54
N GLN A 90 -11.08 6.01 16.54
CA GLN A 90 -10.25 7.07 17.10
C GLN A 90 -9.05 7.48 16.24
N TRP A 91 -8.88 6.89 15.04
CA TRP A 91 -7.80 7.26 14.14
C TRP A 91 -7.91 8.74 13.73
N SER A 92 -6.87 9.53 14.04
CA SER A 92 -6.88 10.99 13.90
C SER A 92 -5.86 11.54 12.91
N HIS A 93 -5.04 10.69 12.29
CA HIS A 93 -3.98 11.11 11.36
C HIS A 93 -4.48 11.27 9.93
N ASP A 94 -5.55 12.05 9.74
CA ASP A 94 -6.18 12.29 8.42
C ASP A 94 -5.25 12.97 7.40
N ALA A 95 -4.23 13.69 7.90
CA ALA A 95 -3.21 14.36 7.11
C ALA A 95 -2.07 13.42 6.66
N LEU A 96 -1.95 12.24 7.28
CA LEU A 96 -0.96 11.24 6.85
C LEU A 96 -1.32 10.74 5.45
N ALA A 97 -0.33 10.69 4.57
CA ALA A 97 -0.44 10.04 3.28
C ALA A 97 0.92 9.45 2.89
N PHE A 98 0.98 8.16 2.64
CA PHE A 98 2.22 7.49 2.23
C PHE A 98 1.92 6.25 1.38
N LYS A 99 2.94 5.84 0.62
CA LYS A 99 3.00 4.53 -0.04
C LYS A 99 4.27 3.86 0.43
N ALA A 100 4.16 2.73 1.11
CA ALA A 100 5.31 1.88 1.36
C ALA A 100 5.35 0.78 0.31
N GLU A 101 6.51 0.54 -0.28
CA GLU A 101 6.71 -0.52 -1.26
C GLU A 101 8.02 -1.28 -1.04
N ARG A 102 8.05 -2.55 -1.45
CA ARG A 102 9.25 -3.39 -1.50
C ARG A 102 9.11 -4.45 -2.57
N SER A 103 10.23 -4.95 -3.09
CA SER A 103 10.26 -5.98 -4.14
C SER A 103 9.95 -7.38 -3.65
N SER A 104 10.22 -7.67 -2.38
CA SER A 104 9.96 -8.97 -1.77
C SER A 104 9.78 -8.86 -0.26
N VAL A 105 9.26 -9.92 0.37
CA VAL A 105 9.06 -9.99 1.82
C VAL A 105 10.34 -9.88 2.65
N LYS A 106 11.50 -10.11 2.02
CA LYS A 106 12.82 -10.05 2.66
C LYS A 106 13.45 -8.66 2.60
N ASP A 107 12.91 -7.79 1.75
CA ASP A 107 13.44 -6.46 1.54
C ASP A 107 12.86 -5.47 2.55
N ASP A 108 13.61 -4.40 2.75
CA ASP A 108 13.15 -3.24 3.52
C ASP A 108 12.14 -2.43 2.72
N TRP A 109 11.25 -1.76 3.45
CA TRP A 109 10.25 -0.90 2.85
C TRP A 109 10.86 0.41 2.41
N SER A 110 10.69 0.77 1.14
CA SER A 110 10.79 2.17 0.70
C SER A 110 9.49 2.87 1.09
N ILE A 111 9.59 3.90 1.94
CA ILE A 111 8.43 4.65 2.44
C ILE A 111 8.38 5.96 1.67
N LEU A 112 7.51 6.02 0.68
CA LEU A 112 7.36 7.13 -0.23
C LEU A 112 6.31 8.13 0.28
N VAL A 113 6.73 9.38 0.47
CA VAL A 113 5.88 10.47 0.98
C VAL A 113 6.01 11.71 0.11
N ASP A 114 4.91 12.45 -0.05
CA ASP A 114 4.95 13.82 -0.57
C ASP A 114 5.39 14.75 0.58
N SER A 115 6.65 15.16 0.56
CA SER A 115 7.25 15.99 1.62
C SER A 115 6.72 17.42 1.66
N GLU A 116 6.06 17.90 0.60
CA GLU A 116 5.41 19.21 0.60
C GLU A 116 4.03 19.14 1.27
N ALA A 117 3.37 17.98 1.23
CA ALA A 117 2.04 17.76 1.80
C ALA A 117 2.03 17.20 3.22
N VAL A 118 3.03 16.38 3.59
CA VAL A 118 3.06 15.67 4.89
C VAL A 118 4.28 16.10 5.70
N PRO A 119 4.09 16.87 6.78
CA PRO A 119 5.19 17.22 7.69
C PRO A 119 5.81 15.97 8.31
N PHE A 120 7.14 15.94 8.40
CA PHE A 120 7.86 14.77 8.92
C PHE A 120 7.42 14.33 10.35
N PRO A 121 7.15 15.23 11.32
CA PRO A 121 6.64 14.81 12.62
C PRO A 121 5.27 14.11 12.56
N VAL A 122 4.40 14.55 11.65
CA VAL A 122 3.08 13.91 11.41
C VAL A 122 3.27 12.52 10.79
N LEU A 123 4.22 12.40 9.86
CA LEU A 123 4.59 11.11 9.28
C LEU A 123 5.04 10.11 10.35
N VAL A 124 5.98 10.50 11.21
CA VAL A 124 6.54 9.62 12.25
C VAL A 124 5.45 9.20 13.22
N ALA A 125 4.71 10.14 13.81
CA ALA A 125 3.65 9.83 14.77
C ALA A 125 2.56 8.93 14.16
N GLY A 126 2.13 9.25 12.94
CA GLY A 126 1.14 8.45 12.23
C GLY A 126 1.63 7.03 11.91
N LEU A 127 2.88 6.87 11.47
CA LEU A 127 3.44 5.55 11.18
C LEU A 127 3.69 4.72 12.44
N GLU A 128 4.08 5.33 13.56
CA GLU A 128 4.28 4.64 14.84
C GLU A 128 2.97 4.06 15.38
N GLU A 129 1.84 4.75 15.18
CA GLU A 129 0.52 4.23 15.56
C GLU A 129 -0.06 3.24 14.53
N LEU A 130 0.21 3.45 13.24
CA LEU A 130 -0.32 2.63 12.15
C LEU A 130 0.38 1.27 12.02
N ALA A 131 1.71 1.25 12.12
CA ALA A 131 2.50 0.04 11.95
C ALA A 131 2.05 -1.15 12.82
N PRO A 132 1.76 -0.99 14.13
CA PRO A 132 1.32 -2.12 14.94
C PRO A 132 -0.09 -2.59 14.58
N ILE A 133 -0.97 -1.68 14.12
CA ILE A 133 -2.32 -2.03 13.65
C ILE A 133 -2.22 -2.86 12.37
N VAL A 134 -1.43 -2.40 11.40
CA VAL A 134 -1.23 -3.11 10.14
C VAL A 134 -0.56 -4.46 10.38
N ALA A 135 0.49 -4.53 11.19
CA ALA A 135 1.17 -5.79 11.51
C ALA A 135 0.21 -6.83 12.13
N ARG A 136 -0.73 -6.39 12.97
CA ARG A 136 -1.72 -7.25 13.61
C ARG A 136 -2.83 -7.70 12.65
N ASP A 137 -3.38 -6.77 11.87
CA ASP A 137 -4.65 -6.99 11.15
C ASP A 137 -4.44 -7.41 9.68
N ALA A 138 -3.27 -7.18 9.11
CA ALA A 138 -2.97 -7.53 7.72
C ALA A 138 -3.16 -9.01 7.38
N PRO A 139 -2.73 -10.00 8.20
CA PRO A 139 -2.93 -11.40 7.88
C PRO A 139 -4.40 -11.77 7.67
N ALA A 140 -5.27 -11.28 8.56
CA ALA A 140 -6.71 -11.52 8.46
C ALA A 140 -7.33 -10.80 7.24
N ALA A 141 -6.91 -9.57 6.98
CA ALA A 141 -7.37 -8.80 5.82
C ALA A 141 -6.97 -9.48 4.48
N LEU A 142 -5.74 -9.99 4.39
CA LEU A 142 -5.24 -10.73 3.23
C LEU A 142 -6.01 -12.02 3.01
N ALA A 143 -6.19 -12.83 4.07
CA ALA A 143 -6.96 -14.07 3.99
C ALA A 143 -8.41 -13.81 3.54
N LYS A 144 -9.06 -12.76 4.07
CA LYS A 144 -10.39 -12.35 3.64
C LYS A 144 -10.41 -11.94 2.16
N SER A 145 -9.44 -11.14 1.72
CA SER A 145 -9.37 -10.70 0.33
C SER A 145 -9.25 -11.88 -0.65
N LEU A 146 -8.47 -12.90 -0.29
CA LEU A 146 -8.33 -14.12 -1.10
C LEU A 146 -9.63 -14.93 -1.14
N ALA A 147 -10.35 -15.02 -0.02
CA ALA A 147 -11.64 -15.71 0.04
C ALA A 147 -12.72 -14.98 -0.78
N ASP A 148 -12.82 -13.66 -0.63
CA ASP A 148 -13.76 -12.80 -1.37
C ASP A 148 -13.50 -12.89 -2.89
N GLU A 149 -12.23 -12.97 -3.29
CA GLU A 149 -11.84 -13.20 -4.68
C GLU A 149 -12.30 -14.56 -5.20
N ALA A 150 -12.03 -15.63 -4.45
CA ALA A 150 -12.39 -16.98 -4.88
C ALA A 150 -13.91 -17.11 -5.05
N GLU A 151 -14.68 -16.54 -4.11
CA GLU A 151 -16.13 -16.46 -4.20
C GLU A 151 -16.59 -15.62 -5.40
N GLY A 152 -15.99 -14.44 -5.60
CA GLY A 152 -16.30 -13.56 -6.73
C GLY A 152 -16.03 -14.22 -8.08
N LYS A 153 -14.93 -14.96 -8.20
CA LYS A 153 -14.58 -15.73 -9.40
C LYS A 153 -15.59 -16.84 -9.66
N ALA A 154 -15.95 -17.62 -8.63
CA ALA A 154 -16.94 -18.69 -8.77
C ALA A 154 -18.31 -18.14 -9.23
N LYS A 155 -18.77 -17.03 -8.63
CA LYS A 155 -20.01 -16.35 -9.03
C LYS A 155 -19.94 -15.82 -10.46
N TYR A 156 -18.80 -15.25 -10.86
CA TYR A 156 -18.60 -14.78 -12.22
C TYR A 156 -18.68 -15.93 -13.23
N GLU A 157 -17.97 -17.03 -12.99
CA GLU A 157 -17.99 -18.23 -13.85
C GLU A 157 -19.38 -18.88 -13.93
N GLU A 158 -20.14 -18.89 -12.83
CA GLU A 158 -21.53 -19.32 -12.85
C GLU A 158 -22.41 -18.39 -13.70
N SER A 159 -22.26 -17.07 -13.53
CA SER A 159 -23.01 -16.09 -14.34
C SER A 159 -22.70 -16.21 -15.83
N GLN A 160 -21.45 -16.50 -16.21
CA GLN A 160 -21.05 -16.75 -17.59
C GLN A 160 -21.72 -18.01 -18.14
N ARG A 161 -21.72 -19.12 -17.39
CA ARG A 161 -22.41 -20.35 -17.78
C ARG A 161 -23.91 -20.13 -17.99
N GLN A 162 -24.57 -19.44 -17.06
CA GLN A 162 -25.99 -19.10 -17.19
C GLN A 162 -26.26 -18.23 -18.42
N GLN A 163 -25.43 -17.22 -18.70
CA GLN A 163 -25.55 -16.38 -19.89
C GLN A 163 -25.34 -17.16 -21.19
N GLU A 164 -24.38 -18.08 -21.22
CA GLU A 164 -24.14 -18.94 -22.38
C GLU A 164 -25.30 -19.89 -22.65
N GLU A 165 -25.87 -20.51 -21.61
CA GLU A 165 -27.06 -21.35 -21.72
C GLU A 165 -28.27 -20.57 -22.22
N GLN A 166 -28.52 -19.38 -21.66
CA GLN A 166 -29.56 -18.47 -22.13
C GLN A 166 -29.35 -18.09 -23.60
N ARG A 167 -28.11 -17.81 -24.00
CA ARG A 167 -27.76 -17.47 -25.38
C ARG A 167 -28.03 -18.63 -26.33
N ARG A 168 -27.71 -19.87 -25.94
CA ARG A 168 -28.00 -21.09 -26.73
C ARG A 168 -29.50 -21.32 -26.88
N GLN A 169 -30.25 -21.26 -25.78
CA GLN A 169 -31.72 -21.39 -25.82
C GLN A 169 -32.35 -20.33 -26.73
N ASN A 170 -31.88 -19.09 -26.66
CA ASN A 170 -32.36 -18.02 -27.54
C ASN A 170 -32.03 -18.32 -29.00
N GLN A 171 -30.81 -18.77 -29.32
CA GLN A 171 -30.41 -19.13 -30.70
C GLN A 171 -31.25 -20.29 -31.26
N ASP A 172 -31.49 -21.32 -30.46
CA ASP A 172 -32.28 -22.50 -30.86
C ASP A 172 -33.78 -22.20 -31.02
N SER A 173 -34.27 -21.07 -30.47
CA SER A 173 -35.67 -20.63 -30.59
C SER A 173 -36.01 -19.92 -31.90
N TYR A 174 -35.02 -19.51 -32.69
CA TYR A 174 -35.25 -18.82 -33.97
C TYR A 174 -35.46 -19.83 -35.12
N PRO A 175 -36.46 -19.62 -35.99
CA PRO A 175 -36.68 -20.52 -37.13
C PRO A 175 -35.50 -20.48 -38.10
N SER A 176 -34.99 -21.65 -38.50
CA SER A 176 -34.04 -21.79 -39.60
C SER A 176 -34.74 -21.57 -40.95
N ARG A 177 -34.08 -20.86 -41.87
CA ARG A 177 -34.53 -20.74 -43.28
C ARG A 177 -34.46 -22.06 -44.03
#